data_AF-A0A7J5EZP2-F1
#
_entry.id   AF-A0A7J5EZP2-F1
#
_cell.length_a   1.000
_cell.length_b   1.000
_cell.length_c   1.000
_cell.angle_alpha   90.00
_cell.angle_beta   90.00
_cell.angle_gamma   90.00
#
_symmetry.space_group_name_H-M   'P 1'
#
loop_
_entity.id
_entity.type
_entity.pdbx_description
1 polymer ?
#
loop_
_entity_poly.entity_id
_entity_poly.type
_entity_poly.pdbx_seq_one_letter_code
_entity_poly.pdbx_strand_id
1 'polypeptide(L)' 'EQGLGDKLVVFKFRRRKNYVRRTGHRQELTAIKIESIVG' A
#
# COMPACT_ATOMS: atom_id res chain seq x y z
N GLU A 1 -13.62 8.39 6.91
CA GLU A 1 -13.82 7.50 5.75
C GLU A 1 -12.63 6.56 5.62
N GLN A 2 -12.87 5.31 5.25
CA GLN A 2 -11.81 4.32 4.99
C GLN A 2 -11.61 4.28 3.47
N GLY A 3 -10.40 4.62 3.01
CA GLY A 3 -10.06 4.71 1.60
C GLY A 3 -8.93 3.74 1.24
N LEU A 4 -8.87 3.31 -0.02
CA LEU A 4 -7.73 2.57 -0.55
C LEU A 4 -6.81 3.52 -1.30
N GLY A 5 -5.52 3.46 -1.01
CA GLY A 5 -4.49 4.18 -1.74
C GLY A 5 -4.29 3.63 -3.16
N ASP A 6 -3.41 4.31 -3.90
CA ASP A 6 -3.05 3.92 -5.27
C ASP A 6 -2.46 2.52 -5.34
N LYS A 7 -2.67 1.87 -6.49
CA LYS A 7 -2.21 0.50 -6.70
C LYS A 7 -0.70 0.49 -6.94
N LEU A 8 0.03 -0.08 -6.00
CA LEU A 8 1.47 -0.30 -6.10
C LEU A 8 1.74 -1.71 -6.65
N VAL A 9 2.67 -1.84 -7.59
CA VAL A 9 3.04 -3.14 -8.18
C VAL A 9 4.37 -3.59 -7.57
N VAL A 10 4.33 -4.61 -6.70
CA VAL A 10 5.52 -5.22 -6.11
C VAL A 10 6.00 -6.36 -7.00
N PHE A 11 7.22 -6.23 -7.53
CA PHE A 11 7.87 -7.24 -8.36
C PHE A 11 9.03 -7.89 -7.62
N LYS A 12 9.02 -9.22 -7.50
CA LYS A 12 10.15 -10.00 -6.96
C LYS A 12 10.66 -10.97 -8.02
N PHE A 13 11.96 -10.93 -8.27
CA PHE A 13 12.64 -11.81 -9.22
C PHE A 13 13.86 -12.45 -8.56
N ARG A 14 14.11 -13.74 -8.83
CA ARG A 14 15.37 -14.41 -8.51
C ARG A 14 15.93 -15.12 -9.74
N ARG A 15 17.18 -14.79 -10.09
CA ARG A 15 17.88 -15.30 -11.28
C ARG A 15 18.06 -16.83 -11.20
N ARG A 16 17.85 -17.53 -12.34
CA ARG A 16 18.04 -18.99 -12.51
C ARG A 16 17.20 -19.89 -11.59
N LYS A 17 16.15 -19.35 -10.97
CA LYS A 17 15.24 -20.11 -10.08
C LYS A 17 13.80 -20.16 -10.59
N ASN A 18 13.54 -19.70 -11.81
CA ASN A 18 12.20 -19.51 -12.37
C ASN A 18 11.24 -18.78 -11.40
N TYR A 19 11.79 -18.00 -10.48
CA TYR A 19 11.03 -17.33 -9.43
C TYR A 19 10.74 -15.90 -9.87
N VAL A 20 9.47 -15.67 -10.16
CA VAL A 20 8.90 -14.37 -10.52
C VAL A 20 7.59 -14.21 -9.78
N ARG A 21 7.42 -13.10 -9.05
CA ARG A 21 6.15 -12.74 -8.39
C ARG A 21 5.81 -11.30 -8.71
N ARG A 22 4.57 -11.07 -9.12
CA ARG A 22 3.95 -9.77 -9.31
C ARG A 22 2.72 -9.71 -8.42
N THR A 23 2.74 -8.86 -7.42
CA THR A 23 1.62 -8.66 -6.50
C THR A 23 1.24 -7.20 -6.52
N GLY A 24 -0.06 -6.92 -6.66
CA GLY A 24 -0.58 -5.58 -6.43
C GLY A 24 -0.77 -5.36 -4.93
N HIS A 25 -0.34 -4.23 -4.41
CA HIS A 25 -0.63 -3.76 -3.06
C HIS A 25 -1.46 -2.48 -3.16
N ARG A 26 -2.53 -2.38 -2.39
CA ARG A 26 -3.25 -1.14 -2.14
C ARG A 26 -3.22 -0.92 -0.64
N GLN A 27 -2.75 0.25 -0.23
CA GLN A 27 -2.67 0.57 1.18
C GLN A 27 -4.05 0.96 1.69
N GLU A 28 -4.47 0.37 2.82
CA GLU A 28 -5.66 0.82 3.53
C GLU A 28 -5.31 2.11 4.29
N LEU A 29 -6.10 3.15 4.04
CA LEU A 29 -5.90 4.49 4.59
C LEU A 29 -7.13 4.89 5.38
N THR A 30 -6.89 5.54 6.52
CA THR A 30 -7.96 6.14 7.32
C THR A 30 -7.84 7.65 7.23
N ALA A 31 -8.90 8.31 6.73
CA ALA A 31 -8.98 9.76 6.73
C ALA A 31 -9.52 10.25 8.08
N ILE A 32 -8.75 11.13 8.74
CA ILE A 32 -9.09 11.74 10.03
C ILE A 32 -9.11 13.25 9.85
N LYS A 33 -10.15 13.90 10.40
CA LYS A 33 -10.25 15.36 10.47
C LYS A 33 -9.86 15.79 11.89
N ILE A 34 -8.90 16.70 11.99
CA ILE A 34 -8.50 17.29 13.27
C ILE A 34 -9.44 18.46 13.55
N GLU A 35 -10.18 18.41 14.66
CA GLU A 35 -11.18 19.42 15.01
C GLU A 35 -10.62 20.53 15.90
N SER A 36 -9.77 20.16 16.85
CA SER A 36 -9.10 21.10 17.73
C SER A 36 -7.82 20.48 18.28
N ILE A 37 -6.93 21.34 18.76
CA ILE A 37 -5.73 20.94 19.49
C ILE A 37 -5.80 21.67 20.83
N VAL A 38 -5.90 20.93 21.93
CA VAL A 38 -5.88 21.48 23.29
C VAL A 38 -4.46 21.35 23.82
N GLY A 39 -3.87 22.50 24.16
CA GLY A 39 -2.53 22.60 24.73
C GLY A 39 -2.55 22.70 26.25
#